data_AF-A0A0G4KW37-F1
#
_entry.id   AF-A0A0G4KW37-F1
#
_cell.length_a   1.000
_cell.length_b   1.000
_cell.length_c   1.000
_cell.angle_alpha   90.00
_cell.angle_beta   90.00
_cell.angle_gamma   90.00
#
_symmetry.space_group_name_H-M   'P 1'
#
loop_
_entity.id
_entity.type
_entity.pdbx_description
1 polymer ?
#
loop_
_entity_poly.entity_id
_entity_poly.type
_entity_poly.pdbx_seq_one_letter_code
_entity_poly.pdbx_strand_id
1 'polypeptide(L)'
;MSLIAGQKAVLAFDGLDTFATVKLNGSTILETDNMFIPERVDVTDKLNAEGNNELQIHFDSAYLRGWKRVEEHPDHKWGCWNGDNSRLAVRK
;
A
#
# COMPACT_ATOMS: atom_id res chain seq x y z
N MET A 1 -18.65 -16.64 8.76
CA MET A 1 -19.11 -17.30 7.51
C MET A 1 -18.02 -18.27 7.11
N SER A 2 -18.28 -19.58 7.07
CA SER A 2 -17.24 -20.58 6.75
C SER A 2 -17.08 -20.70 5.23
N LEU A 3 -15.83 -20.65 4.74
CA LEU A 3 -15.51 -20.86 3.32
C LEU A 3 -15.59 -22.35 2.99
N ILE A 4 -16.18 -22.69 1.84
CA ILE A 4 -16.25 -24.08 1.36
C ILE A 4 -14.86 -24.50 0.87
N ALA A 5 -14.51 -25.78 0.99
CA ALA A 5 -13.25 -26.32 0.47
C ALA A 5 -13.03 -25.93 -1.00
N GLY A 6 -11.91 -25.25 -1.27
CA GLY A 6 -11.53 -24.75 -2.60
C GLY A 6 -11.95 -23.30 -2.90
N GLN A 7 -12.74 -22.65 -2.03
CA GLN A 7 -13.03 -21.22 -2.15
C GLN A 7 -11.88 -20.38 -1.59
N LYS A 8 -11.60 -19.25 -2.25
CA LYS A 8 -10.62 -18.26 -1.80
C LYS A 8 -11.30 -16.96 -1.47
N ALA A 9 -10.89 -16.34 -0.37
CA ALA A 9 -11.19 -14.95 -0.08
C ALA A 9 -9.98 -14.10 -0.47
N VAL A 10 -10.19 -13.11 -1.33
CA VAL A 10 -9.14 -12.22 -1.84
C VAL A 10 -9.53 -10.78 -1.54
N LEU A 11 -8.63 -10.02 -0.91
CA LEU A 11 -8.74 -8.57 -0.87
C LEU A 11 -8.17 -8.00 -2.17
N ALA A 12 -9.01 -7.24 -2.88
CA ALA A 12 -8.67 -6.59 -4.13
C ALA A 12 -8.54 -5.09 -3.90
N PHE A 13 -7.32 -4.57 -4.03
CA PHE A 13 -7.04 -3.14 -4.01
C PHE A 13 -6.72 -2.72 -5.45
N ASP A 14 -7.57 -1.88 -6.04
CA ASP A 14 -7.32 -1.42 -7.42
C ASP A 14 -6.29 -0.29 -7.49
N GLY A 15 -6.02 0.37 -6.36
CA GLY A 15 -4.92 1.30 -6.17
C GLY A 15 -4.79 1.72 -4.70
N LEU A 16 -3.56 1.88 -4.25
CA LEU A 16 -3.21 2.39 -2.92
C LEU A 16 -2.20 3.52 -3.11
N ASP A 17 -2.59 4.77 -2.84
CA ASP A 17 -1.75 5.97 -3.05
C ASP A 17 -1.05 6.39 -1.75
N THR A 18 0.26 6.16 -1.58
CA THR A 18 1.15 5.29 -2.38
C THR A 18 1.83 4.27 -1.47
N PHE A 19 2.52 4.75 -0.44
CA PHE A 19 3.22 3.92 0.54
C PHE A 19 2.22 3.39 1.56
N ALA A 20 1.74 2.16 1.37
CA ALA A 20 0.70 1.57 2.20
C ALA A 20 1.19 0.29 2.87
N THR A 21 0.97 0.17 4.18
CA THR A 21 1.03 -1.09 4.92
C THR A 21 -0.39 -1.50 5.30
N VAL A 22 -0.85 -2.62 4.74
CA VAL A 22 -2.18 -3.18 4.99
C VAL A 22 -2.08 -4.29 6.03
N LYS A 23 -2.92 -4.21 7.06
CA LYS A 23 -3.06 -5.22 8.10
C LYS A 23 -4.48 -5.76 8.14
N LEU A 24 -4.61 -7.07 8.28
CA LEU A 24 -5.86 -7.75 8.57
C LEU A 24 -5.73 -8.44 9.92
N ASN A 25 -6.63 -8.12 10.85
CA ASN A 25 -6.63 -8.67 12.21
C ASN A 25 -5.28 -8.51 12.91
N GLY A 26 -4.67 -7.32 12.77
CA GLY A 26 -3.36 -6.99 13.33
C GLY A 26 -2.15 -7.55 12.56
N SER A 27 -2.34 -8.49 11.63
CA SER A 27 -1.27 -9.09 10.83
C SER A 27 -1.05 -8.35 9.52
N THR A 28 0.18 -7.95 9.20
CA THR A 28 0.51 -7.34 7.90
C THR A 28 0.29 -8.34 6.76
N ILE A 29 -0.49 -7.96 5.77
CA ILE A 29 -0.84 -8.78 4.61
C ILE A 29 -0.29 -8.24 3.29
N LEU A 30 0.06 -6.95 3.24
CA LEU A 30 0.59 -6.28 2.06
C LEU A 30 1.37 -5.04 2.48
N GLU A 31 2.53 -4.85 1.86
CA GLU A 31 3.24 -3.58 1.81
C GLU A 31 3.40 -3.22 0.34
N THR A 32 2.95 -2.03 -0.04
CA THR A 32 3.05 -1.56 -1.42
C THR A 32 3.48 -0.11 -1.47
N ASP A 33 4.06 0.28 -2.59
CA ASP A 33 4.58 1.62 -2.81
C ASP A 33 4.30 2.15 -4.22
N ASN A 34 3.26 1.62 -4.86
CA ASN A 34 2.89 1.97 -6.22
C ASN A 34 1.38 2.22 -6.33
N MET A 35 0.99 3.44 -6.70
CA MET A 35 -0.41 3.85 -6.76
C MET A 35 -1.14 3.33 -8.02
N PHE A 36 -0.41 2.85 -9.02
CA PHE A 36 -0.93 2.42 -10.32
C PHE A 36 -0.98 0.91 -10.51
N ILE A 37 -0.44 0.13 -9.58
CA ILE A 37 -0.45 -1.35 -9.63
C ILE A 37 -1.58 -1.88 -8.73
N PRO A 38 -2.56 -2.61 -9.29
CA PRO A 38 -3.57 -3.30 -8.50
C PRO A 38 -2.97 -4.46 -7.71
N GLU A 39 -3.38 -4.59 -6.46
CA GLU A 39 -2.94 -5.65 -5.55
C GLU A 39 -4.06 -6.67 -5.32
N ARG A 40 -3.70 -7.95 -5.24
CA ARG A 40 -4.63 -9.07 -4.99
C ARG A 40 -4.02 -9.96 -3.91
N VAL A 41 -4.61 -9.93 -2.72
CA VAL A 41 -4.06 -10.61 -1.54
C VAL A 41 -4.99 -11.72 -1.09
N ASP A 42 -4.51 -12.97 -1.12
CA ASP A 42 -5.23 -14.12 -0.56
C ASP A 42 -5.25 -14.01 0.97
N VAL A 43 -6.46 -13.89 1.52
CA VAL A 43 -6.74 -13.75 2.95
C VAL A 43 -7.59 -14.88 3.50
N THR A 44 -7.79 -15.96 2.73
CA THR A 44 -8.61 -17.12 3.09
C THR A 44 -8.34 -17.59 4.52
N ASP A 45 -7.07 -17.77 4.88
CA ASP A 45 -6.64 -18.30 6.19
C ASP A 45 -6.45 -17.22 7.27
N LYS A 46 -6.72 -15.95 6.94
CA LYS A 46 -6.51 -14.80 7.82
C LYS A 46 -7.81 -14.22 8.36
N LEU A 47 -8.95 -14.70 7.86
CA LEU A 47 -10.27 -14.26 8.29
C LEU A 47 -10.69 -14.93 9.58
N ASN A 48 -11.21 -14.15 10.52
CA ASN A 48 -11.95 -14.64 11.66
C ASN A 48 -13.28 -15.22 11.17
N ALA A 49 -13.44 -16.54 11.29
CA ALA A 49 -14.64 -17.25 10.83
C ALA A 49 -15.88 -16.90 11.68
N GLU A 50 -15.63 -16.68 12.97
CA GLU A 50 -16.59 -16.31 14.00
C GLU A 50 -16.16 -14.97 14.61
N GLY A 51 -16.81 -13.88 14.20
CA GLY A 51 -16.54 -12.54 14.70
C GLY A 51 -16.18 -11.53 13.60
N ASN A 52 -15.73 -10.36 14.03
CA ASN A 52 -15.38 -9.26 13.15
C ASN A 52 -13.97 -9.42 12.60
N ASN A 53 -13.78 -8.89 11.40
CA ASN A 53 -12.47 -8.72 10.78
C ASN A 53 -12.15 -7.23 10.76
N GLU A 54 -10.94 -6.87 11.17
CA GLU A 54 -10.46 -5.49 11.12
C GLU A 54 -9.42 -5.36 9.99
N LEU A 55 -9.72 -4.49 9.02
CA LEU A 55 -8.78 -4.09 7.99
C LEU A 55 -8.25 -2.70 8.32
N GLN A 56 -6.94 -2.59 8.54
CA GLN A 56 -6.24 -1.33 8.77
C GLN A 56 -5.29 -1.07 7.61
N ILE A 57 -5.32 0.14 7.06
CA ILE A 57 -4.37 0.57 6.04
C ILE A 57 -3.64 1.79 6.59
N HIS A 58 -2.34 1.65 6.80
CA HIS A 58 -1.49 2.75 7.20
C HIS A 58 -0.81 3.34 5.97
N PHE A 59 -0.93 4.65 5.77
CA PHE A 59 -0.25 5.37 4.71
C PHE A 59 0.86 6.23 5.28
N ASP A 60 2.09 6.01 4.81
CA ASP A 60 3.19 6.89 5.14
C ASP A 60 3.07 8.23 4.41
N SER A 61 3.67 9.28 4.99
CA SER A 61 3.76 10.58 4.32
C SER A 61 4.58 10.48 3.02
N ALA A 62 3.89 10.54 1.89
CA ALA A 62 4.52 10.55 0.56
C ALA A 62 5.50 11.72 0.39
N TYR A 63 5.23 12.85 1.04
CA TYR A 63 6.12 14.01 1.08
C TYR A 63 7.47 13.68 1.73
N LEU A 64 7.45 13.10 2.94
CA LEU A 64 8.69 12.74 3.64
C LEU A 64 9.44 11.62 2.92
N ARG A 65 8.70 10.61 2.43
CA ARG A 65 9.26 9.53 1.60
C ARG A 65 9.88 10.06 0.31
N GLY A 66 9.35 11.13 -0.26
CA GLY A 66 9.86 11.75 -1.47
C GLY A 66 11.10 12.59 -1.24
N TRP A 67 11.12 13.41 -0.20
CA TRP A 67 12.34 14.17 0.15
C TRP A 67 13.52 13.26 0.47
N LYS A 68 13.28 12.15 1.20
CA LYS A 68 14.31 11.15 1.43
C LYS A 68 14.92 10.62 0.13
N ARG A 69 14.09 10.32 -0.88
CA ARG A 69 14.57 9.86 -2.20
C ARG A 69 15.27 10.97 -2.99
N VAL A 70 14.83 12.21 -2.87
CA VAL A 70 15.52 13.37 -3.47
C VAL A 70 16.93 13.50 -2.90
N GLU A 71 17.07 13.38 -1.57
CA GLU A 71 18.36 13.44 -0.87
C GLU A 71 19.30 12.29 -1.23
N GLU A 72 18.76 11.09 -1.49
CA GLU A 72 19.51 9.92 -1.97
C GLU A 72 20.08 10.10 -3.39
N HIS A 73 19.60 11.11 -4.15
CA HIS A 73 19.98 11.35 -5.54
C HIS A 73 20.40 12.82 -5.79
N PRO A 74 21.52 13.28 -5.20
CA PRO A 74 21.94 14.69 -5.26
C PRO A 74 22.28 15.18 -6.69
N ASP A 75 22.71 14.28 -7.57
CA ASP A 75 23.05 14.61 -8.96
C ASP A 75 21.82 14.65 -9.89
N HIS A 76 20.66 14.17 -9.42
CA HIS A 76 19.42 14.18 -10.21
C HIS A 76 18.72 15.53 -10.12
N LYS A 77 18.35 16.10 -11.26
CA LYS A 77 17.62 17.37 -11.33
C LYS A 77 16.11 17.11 -11.29
N TRP A 78 15.52 17.24 -10.10
CA TRP A 78 14.08 17.14 -9.86
C TRP A 78 13.33 18.37 -10.37
N GLY A 79 13.14 18.47 -11.69
CA GLY A 79 12.47 19.60 -12.32
C GLY A 79 10.96 19.61 -12.06
N CYS A 80 10.48 20.43 -11.14
CA CYS A 80 9.06 20.64 -10.89
C CYS A 80 8.63 22.04 -11.35
N TRP A 81 7.63 22.10 -12.23
CA TRP A 81 7.06 23.36 -12.69
C TRP A 81 5.91 23.84 -11.78
N ASN A 82 5.24 22.92 -11.08
CA ASN A 82 4.13 23.21 -10.17
C ASN A 82 4.10 22.24 -8.98
N GLY A 83 4.16 22.78 -7.76
CA GLY A 83 4.12 22.01 -6.51
C GLY A 83 5.51 21.59 -6.04
N ASP A 84 5.55 20.59 -5.15
CA ASP A 84 6.77 20.20 -4.45
C ASP A 84 7.58 19.11 -5.17
N ASN A 85 8.91 19.23 -5.17
CA ASN A 85 9.83 18.30 -5.84
C ASN A 85 9.74 16.87 -5.29
N SER A 86 9.42 16.68 -4.00
CA SER A 86 9.28 15.35 -3.38
C SER A 86 8.29 14.46 -4.12
N ARG A 87 7.25 15.05 -4.73
CA ARG A 87 6.21 14.34 -5.48
C ARG A 87 6.77 13.60 -6.68
N LEU A 88 7.81 14.15 -7.32
CA LEU A 88 8.42 13.56 -8.51
C LEU A 88 9.16 12.26 -8.17
N ALA A 89 9.69 12.15 -6.95
CA ALA A 89 10.47 11.00 -6.51
C ALA A 89 9.59 9.80 -6.09
N VAL A 90 8.28 9.98 -5.96
CA VAL A 90 7.35 8.96 -5.42
C VAL A 90 6.14 8.71 -6.29
N ARG A 91 5.96 9.45 -7.38
CA ARG A 91 4.84 9.28 -8.29
C ARG A 91 5.07 8.06 -9.17
N LYS A 92 4.67 6.91 -8.68
CA LYS A 92 4.80 5.64 -9.37
C LYS A 92 3.64 4.73 -9.06
#